data_AF-A0A6A5SP06-F1
#
_entry.id   AF-A0A6A5SP06-F1
#
_cell.length_a   1.000
_cell.length_b   1.000
_cell.length_c   1.000
_cell.angle_alpha   90.00
_cell.angle_beta   90.00
_cell.angle_gamma   90.00
#
_symmetry.space_group_name_H-M   'P 1'
#
loop_
_entity.id
_entity.type
_entity.pdbx_description
1 polymer ?
#
loop_
_entity_poly.entity_id
_entity_poly.type
_entity_poly.pdbx_seq_one_letter_code
_entity_poly.pdbx_strand_id
1 'polypeptide(L)'
;MKYSGLYFISNPSTNIDASLLTVNTLVQGIEASFQNVTRQGPWSLSYRSFRDTIPPGYQHPTDPDGKPKTYAHAYQHLLHLSSLSSTRTYACSQPHTAKGTVISIPLRQQDPQTAILRQQFSALWAPRHVFSIWEGASYSSGICTIQIGELRATREGPQSGAVPSPGVVVCITTTVGADSSGDGMDLGYTSMENSTAMDVGEEEVDLEYARTVIRDCWSMIKQGRDLGRSEVKEVMMAPTATATQEQERHAAVRMWCDALRMRG
;
A
#
# COMPACT_ATOMS: atom_id res chain seq x y z
N MET A 1 11.47 7.68 11.27
CA MET A 1 10.92 7.25 9.96
C MET A 1 9.79 6.26 10.16
N LYS A 2 8.71 6.29 9.36
CA LYS A 2 7.72 5.21 9.37
C LYS A 2 8.12 4.08 8.43
N TYR A 3 7.98 2.84 8.87
CA TYR A 3 8.20 1.64 8.05
C TYR A 3 6.98 0.73 8.12
N SER A 4 6.50 0.25 6.96
CA SER A 4 5.25 -0.50 6.84
C SER A 4 5.45 -1.85 6.17
N GLY A 5 4.63 -2.81 6.58
CA GLY A 5 4.44 -4.08 5.89
C GLY A 5 2.95 -4.35 5.70
N LEU A 6 2.61 -4.92 4.55
CA LEU A 6 1.24 -5.16 4.13
C LEU A 6 1.04 -6.65 3.86
N TYR A 7 0.01 -7.20 4.50
CA TYR A 7 -0.45 -8.57 4.33
C TYR A 7 -1.78 -8.55 3.58
N PHE A 8 -1.82 -9.22 2.43
CA PHE A 8 -3.04 -9.44 1.67
C PHE A 8 -3.48 -10.89 1.85
N ILE A 9 -4.65 -11.09 2.45
CA ILE A 9 -5.27 -12.40 2.67
C ILE A 9 -6.29 -12.61 1.57
N SER A 10 -5.99 -13.52 0.63
CA SER A 10 -6.85 -13.77 -0.52
C SER A 10 -8.17 -14.42 -0.11
N ASN A 11 -9.28 -13.97 -0.70
CA ASN A 11 -10.56 -14.65 -0.59
C ASN A 11 -10.88 -15.40 -1.90
N PRO A 12 -10.62 -16.71 -1.98
CA PRO A 12 -10.84 -17.48 -3.21
C PRO A 12 -12.33 -17.61 -3.58
N SER A 13 -13.23 -17.49 -2.60
CA SER A 13 -14.68 -17.52 -2.86
C SER A 13 -15.20 -16.22 -3.47
N THR A 14 -14.43 -15.14 -3.35
CA THR A 14 -14.84 -13.76 -3.67
C THR A 14 -16.10 -13.27 -2.93
N ASN A 15 -16.61 -14.05 -1.97
CA ASN A 15 -17.80 -13.72 -1.18
C ASN A 15 -17.43 -12.72 -0.09
N ILE A 16 -18.13 -11.59 -0.04
CA ILE A 16 -17.95 -10.55 0.96
C ILE A 16 -18.05 -11.05 2.40
N ASP A 17 -18.97 -11.97 2.69
CA ASP A 17 -19.19 -12.49 4.06
C ASP A 17 -17.97 -13.25 4.56
N ALA A 18 -17.27 -13.97 3.68
CA ALA A 18 -16.05 -14.69 4.04
C ALA A 18 -14.90 -13.72 4.37
N SER A 19 -14.77 -12.62 3.63
CA SER A 19 -13.79 -11.57 3.94
C SER A 19 -14.14 -10.85 5.24
N LEU A 20 -15.42 -10.55 5.49
CA LEU A 20 -15.86 -9.90 6.73
C LEU A 20 -15.64 -10.80 7.95
N LEU A 21 -15.91 -12.10 7.83
CA LEU A 21 -15.57 -13.08 8.86
C LEU A 21 -14.06 -13.05 9.17
N THR A 22 -13.23 -13.04 8.13
CA THR A 22 -11.78 -12.95 8.27
C THR A 22 -11.36 -11.65 8.97
N VAL A 23 -11.96 -10.51 8.60
CA VAL A 23 -11.72 -9.23 9.30
C VAL A 23 -12.08 -9.34 10.77
N ASN A 24 -13.25 -9.89 11.10
CA ASN A 24 -13.70 -10.02 12.49
C ASN A 24 -12.76 -10.93 13.31
N THR A 25 -12.34 -12.06 12.74
CA THR A 25 -11.37 -12.98 13.38
C THR A 25 -10.04 -12.28 13.65
N LEU A 26 -9.53 -11.51 12.70
CA LEU A 26 -8.28 -10.77 12.85
C LEU A 26 -8.40 -9.59 13.83
N VAL A 27 -9.53 -8.88 13.83
CA VAL A 27 -9.85 -7.83 14.80
C VAL A 27 -9.86 -8.38 16.23
N GLN A 28 -10.55 -9.50 16.46
CA GLN A 28 -10.51 -10.20 17.75
C GLN A 28 -9.08 -10.62 18.11
N GLY A 29 -8.25 -10.92 17.11
CA GLY A 29 -6.83 -11.21 17.31
C GLY A 29 -5.99 -10.03 17.74
N ILE A 30 -6.25 -8.86 17.19
CA ILE A 30 -5.62 -7.61 17.64
C ILE A 30 -6.05 -7.31 19.07
N GLU A 31 -7.35 -7.35 19.36
CA GLU A 31 -7.89 -7.00 20.68
C GLU A 31 -7.44 -7.97 21.79
N ALA A 32 -7.27 -9.26 21.47
CA ALA A 32 -6.80 -10.25 22.44
C ALA A 32 -5.28 -10.25 22.65
N SER A 33 -4.48 -9.93 21.62
CA SER A 33 -3.02 -10.06 21.68
C SER A 33 -2.32 -8.82 22.23
N PHE A 34 -2.97 -7.65 22.17
CA PHE A 34 -2.37 -6.37 22.55
C PHE A 34 -3.13 -5.73 23.72
N GLN A 35 -2.59 -5.86 24.94
CA GLN A 35 -3.24 -5.39 26.18
C GLN A 35 -3.63 -3.90 26.18
N ASN A 36 -2.83 -3.05 25.53
CA ASN A 36 -3.01 -1.61 25.50
C ASN A 36 -3.37 -1.08 24.12
N VAL A 37 -4.05 -1.88 23.29
CA VAL A 37 -4.44 -1.44 21.96
C VAL A 37 -5.57 -0.42 22.03
N THR A 38 -5.41 0.69 21.32
CA THR A 38 -6.43 1.74 21.21
C THR A 38 -7.00 1.75 19.80
N ARG A 39 -8.32 1.64 19.68
CA ARG A 39 -8.99 1.79 18.39
C ARG A 39 -8.96 3.27 17.97
N GLN A 40 -8.49 3.50 16.76
CA GLN A 40 -8.36 4.82 16.15
C GLN A 40 -9.55 5.06 15.19
N GLY A 41 -9.62 6.27 14.63
CA GLY A 41 -10.63 6.60 13.62
C GLY A 41 -10.57 5.69 12.39
N PRO A 42 -11.69 5.53 11.67
CA PRO A 42 -11.73 4.68 10.48
C PRO A 42 -10.84 5.23 9.38
N TRP A 43 -10.40 4.34 8.48
CA TRP A 43 -9.64 4.70 7.29
C TRP A 43 -10.31 4.16 6.03
N SER A 44 -9.98 4.76 4.88
CA SER A 44 -10.52 4.36 3.60
C SER A 44 -9.44 4.29 2.53
N LEU A 45 -9.71 3.48 1.52
CA LEU A 45 -8.84 3.29 0.35
C LEU A 45 -9.69 3.35 -0.92
N SER A 46 -9.18 4.08 -1.91
CA SER A 46 -9.66 4.03 -3.29
C SER A 46 -8.47 3.76 -4.19
N TYR A 47 -8.51 2.65 -4.91
CA TYR A 47 -7.43 2.22 -5.78
C TYR A 47 -7.97 1.92 -7.17
N ARG A 48 -7.32 2.45 -8.19
CA ARG A 48 -7.57 2.13 -9.60
C ARG A 48 -6.26 1.79 -10.29
N SER A 49 -6.29 0.80 -11.17
CA SER A 49 -5.13 0.41 -11.97
C SER A 49 -5.48 0.36 -13.44
N PHE A 50 -4.54 0.86 -14.24
CA PHE A 50 -4.54 0.84 -15.68
C PHE A 50 -3.30 0.07 -16.13
N ARG A 51 -3.45 -0.72 -17.17
CA ARG A 51 -2.36 -1.48 -17.80
C ARG A 51 -2.19 -0.97 -19.22
N ASP A 52 -0.96 -0.87 -19.68
CA ASP A 52 -0.72 -0.50 -21.06
C ASP A 52 -1.33 -1.52 -22.04
N THR A 53 -1.71 -1.04 -23.22
CA THR A 53 -2.13 -1.89 -24.34
C THR A 53 -0.90 -2.40 -25.08
N ILE A 54 -1.01 -3.59 -25.68
CA ILE A 54 0.08 -4.14 -26.50
C ILE A 54 0.17 -3.29 -27.79
N PRO A 55 1.32 -2.71 -28.12
CA PRO A 55 1.46 -1.90 -29.32
C PRO A 55 1.10 -2.69 -30.59
N PRO A 56 0.42 -2.06 -31.58
CA PRO A 56 0.18 -2.69 -32.87
C PRO A 56 1.49 -3.15 -33.51
N GLY A 57 1.54 -4.39 -33.97
CA GLY A 57 2.74 -4.97 -34.59
C GLY A 57 3.79 -5.49 -33.60
N TYR A 58 3.52 -5.52 -32.29
CA TYR A 58 4.39 -6.19 -31.34
C TYR A 58 4.51 -7.69 -31.68
N GLN A 59 5.73 -8.13 -31.99
CA GLN A 59 6.06 -9.53 -32.17
C GLN A 59 6.68 -10.05 -30.88
N HIS A 60 6.11 -11.13 -30.34
CA HIS A 60 6.63 -11.76 -29.14
C HIS A 60 8.02 -12.33 -29.42
N PRO A 61 9.08 -11.87 -28.72
CA PRO A 61 10.38 -12.52 -28.85
C PRO A 61 10.26 -13.95 -28.32
N THR A 62 10.81 -14.91 -29.05
CA THR A 62 10.89 -16.29 -28.59
C THR A 62 12.06 -16.46 -27.63
N ASP A 63 11.84 -17.22 -26.57
CA ASP A 63 12.92 -17.68 -25.69
C ASP A 63 13.79 -18.75 -26.39
N PRO A 64 14.91 -19.21 -25.79
CA PRO A 64 15.75 -20.25 -26.38
C PRO A 64 15.03 -21.58 -26.65
N ASP A 65 13.91 -21.83 -25.97
CA ASP A 65 13.06 -23.02 -26.14
C ASP A 65 11.98 -22.82 -27.23
N GLY A 66 11.99 -21.67 -27.91
CA GLY A 66 11.02 -21.33 -28.95
C GLY A 66 9.65 -20.89 -28.45
N LYS A 67 9.47 -20.67 -27.13
CA LYS A 67 8.20 -20.20 -26.56
C LYS A 67 8.11 -18.68 -26.61
N PRO A 68 6.95 -18.10 -26.97
CA PRO A 68 6.78 -16.66 -27.00
C PRO A 68 6.85 -16.07 -25.59
N LYS A 69 7.72 -15.08 -25.39
CA LYS A 69 7.83 -14.33 -24.15
C LYS A 69 6.60 -13.44 -23.98
N THR A 70 5.95 -13.51 -22.81
CA THR A 70 4.80 -12.65 -22.48
C THR A 70 5.18 -11.17 -22.56
N TYR A 71 4.30 -10.34 -23.14
CA TYR A 71 4.50 -8.90 -23.16
C TYR A 71 4.54 -8.36 -21.72
N ALA A 72 5.60 -7.62 -21.43
CA ALA A 72 5.84 -7.13 -20.09
C ALA A 72 5.18 -5.76 -19.90
N HIS A 73 3.97 -5.81 -19.37
CA HIS A 73 3.12 -4.64 -19.23
C HIS A 73 3.63 -3.59 -18.24
N ALA A 74 3.42 -2.32 -18.60
CA ALA A 74 3.51 -1.18 -17.70
C ALA A 74 2.17 -0.92 -17.01
N TYR A 75 2.23 -0.36 -15.80
CA TYR A 75 1.03 -0.07 -15.01
C TYR A 75 1.00 1.39 -14.55
N GLN A 76 -0.19 1.98 -14.55
CA GLN A 76 -0.46 3.25 -13.91
C GLN A 76 -1.52 3.03 -12.82
N HIS A 77 -1.17 3.39 -11.60
CA HIS A 77 -2.00 3.24 -10.42
C HIS A 77 -2.45 4.61 -9.93
N LEU A 78 -3.71 4.72 -9.50
CA LEU A 78 -4.23 5.84 -8.74
C LEU A 78 -4.64 5.31 -7.37
N LEU A 79 -3.98 5.78 -6.32
CA LEU A 79 -4.19 5.35 -4.94
C LEU A 79 -4.51 6.56 -4.05
N HIS A 80 -5.71 6.59 -3.50
CA HIS A 80 -6.04 7.41 -2.34
C HIS A 80 -6.10 6.51 -1.12
N LEU A 81 -5.36 6.88 -0.07
CA LEU A 81 -5.33 6.20 1.22
C LEU A 81 -5.41 7.26 2.30
N SER A 82 -6.52 7.29 3.05
CA SER A 82 -6.82 8.37 3.99
C SER A 82 -5.80 8.47 5.13
N SER A 83 -5.07 7.39 5.42
CA SER A 83 -4.01 7.36 6.43
C SER A 83 -2.68 7.95 5.97
N LEU A 84 -2.45 8.07 4.65
CA LEU A 84 -1.27 8.77 4.10
C LEU A 84 -1.56 10.26 3.89
N SER A 85 -2.74 10.57 3.37
CA SER A 85 -3.23 11.93 3.18
C SER A 85 -4.74 11.94 2.98
N SER A 86 -5.44 12.87 3.61
CA SER A 86 -6.89 13.07 3.47
C SER A 86 -7.28 13.84 2.21
N THR A 87 -6.33 14.49 1.52
CA THR A 87 -6.61 15.44 0.43
C THR A 87 -5.85 15.15 -0.86
N ARG A 88 -5.08 14.04 -0.90
CA ARG A 88 -4.22 13.71 -2.03
C ARG A 88 -4.48 12.29 -2.52
N THR A 89 -4.49 12.15 -3.84
CA THR A 89 -4.37 10.87 -4.53
C THR A 89 -2.94 10.77 -5.05
N TYR A 90 -2.36 9.58 -4.98
CA TYR A 90 -1.03 9.29 -5.49
C TYR A 90 -1.15 8.56 -6.83
N ALA A 91 -0.52 9.09 -7.87
CA ALA A 91 -0.39 8.41 -9.15
C ALA A 91 0.99 7.74 -9.21
N CYS A 92 1.02 6.42 -9.31
CA CYS A 92 2.24 5.63 -9.43
C CYS A 92 2.34 5.05 -10.84
N SER A 93 3.37 5.42 -11.59
CA SER A 93 3.67 4.83 -12.91
C SER A 93 4.78 3.82 -12.74
N GLN A 94 4.51 2.55 -13.05
CA GLN A 94 5.44 1.43 -12.95
C GLN A 94 5.78 0.94 -14.37
N PRO A 95 6.81 1.51 -15.03
CA PRO A 95 7.31 0.97 -16.28
C PRO A 95 7.96 -0.40 -16.04
N HIS A 96 7.94 -1.27 -17.04
CA HIS A 96 8.54 -2.61 -16.90
C HIS A 96 10.04 -2.58 -16.60
N THR A 97 10.77 -1.62 -17.17
CA THR A 97 12.23 -1.58 -17.20
C THR A 97 12.87 -0.60 -16.20
N ALA A 98 12.07 0.19 -15.49
CA ALA A 98 12.59 1.26 -14.64
C ALA A 98 11.86 1.35 -13.30
N LYS A 99 12.50 2.06 -12.35
CA LYS A 99 11.91 2.33 -11.03
C LYS A 99 10.64 3.16 -11.21
N GLY A 100 9.57 2.75 -10.54
CA GLY A 100 8.30 3.45 -10.63
C GLY A 100 8.36 4.88 -10.08
N THR A 101 7.71 5.81 -10.79
CA THR A 101 7.58 7.22 -10.42
C THR A 101 6.26 7.43 -9.69
N VAL A 102 6.31 8.11 -8.54
CA VAL A 102 5.12 8.48 -7.78
C VAL A 102 4.98 9.99 -7.80
N ILE A 103 3.79 10.47 -8.14
CA ILE A 103 3.40 11.88 -8.03
C ILE A 103 2.15 11.98 -7.16
N SER A 104 1.93 13.14 -6.55
CA SER A 104 0.70 13.42 -5.81
C SER A 104 -0.15 14.46 -6.53
N ILE A 105 -1.46 14.24 -6.55
CA ILE A 105 -2.46 15.14 -7.10
C ILE A 105 -3.52 15.45 -6.04
N PRO A 106 -4.22 16.59 -6.11
CA PRO A 106 -5.40 16.83 -5.28
C PRO A 106 -6.46 15.73 -5.46
N LEU A 107 -7.07 15.27 -4.36
CA LEU A 107 -8.10 14.21 -4.36
C LEU A 107 -9.24 14.50 -5.35
N ARG A 108 -9.69 15.76 -5.43
CA ARG A 108 -10.72 16.21 -6.39
C ARG A 108 -10.38 15.99 -7.87
N GLN A 109 -9.09 15.77 -8.20
CA GLN A 109 -8.64 15.50 -9.57
C GLN A 109 -8.58 14.01 -9.89
N GLN A 110 -8.81 13.11 -8.93
CA GLN A 110 -8.75 11.66 -9.15
C GLN A 110 -9.72 11.19 -10.25
N ASP A 111 -10.99 11.58 -10.18
CA ASP A 111 -12.00 11.15 -11.17
C ASP A 111 -11.78 11.80 -12.55
N PRO A 112 -11.50 13.12 -12.67
CA PRO A 112 -11.11 13.71 -13.95
C PRO A 112 -9.90 13.03 -14.60
N GLN A 113 -8.85 12.71 -13.84
CA GLN A 113 -7.70 11.99 -14.39
C GLN A 113 -8.04 10.57 -14.83
N THR A 114 -8.85 9.86 -14.05
CA THR A 114 -9.37 8.54 -14.43
C THR A 114 -10.17 8.63 -15.74
N ALA A 115 -11.03 9.65 -15.89
CA ALA A 115 -11.81 9.85 -17.11
C ALA A 115 -10.92 10.10 -18.33
N ILE A 116 -9.86 10.91 -18.19
CA ILE A 116 -8.87 11.14 -19.26
C ILE A 116 -8.21 9.82 -19.67
N LEU A 117 -7.71 9.02 -18.71
CA LEU A 117 -7.08 7.73 -19.01
C LEU A 117 -8.05 6.77 -19.74
N ARG A 118 -9.30 6.73 -19.30
CA ARG A 118 -10.32 5.82 -19.85
C ARG A 118 -10.87 6.24 -21.20
N GLN A 119 -11.01 7.54 -21.46
CA GLN A 119 -11.73 8.05 -22.63
C GLN A 119 -10.77 8.55 -23.69
N GLN A 120 -9.80 9.39 -23.29
CA GLN A 120 -8.86 10.05 -24.21
C GLN A 120 -7.64 9.17 -24.50
N PHE A 121 -7.19 8.38 -23.51
CA PHE A 121 -6.03 7.49 -23.65
C PHE A 121 -6.39 6.00 -23.65
N SER A 122 -7.61 5.66 -24.05
CA SER A 122 -8.08 4.26 -24.14
C SER A 122 -7.24 3.38 -25.07
N ALA A 123 -6.62 3.98 -26.09
CA ALA A 123 -5.71 3.28 -26.99
C ALA A 123 -4.37 2.90 -26.33
N LEU A 124 -3.98 3.58 -25.25
CA LEU A 124 -2.72 3.37 -24.53
C LEU A 124 -2.93 2.62 -23.22
N TRP A 125 -4.09 2.81 -22.57
CA TRP A 125 -4.37 2.31 -21.23
C TRP A 125 -5.70 1.58 -21.16
N ALA A 126 -5.66 0.35 -20.68
CA ALA A 126 -6.84 -0.46 -20.37
C ALA A 126 -7.08 -0.50 -18.85
N PRO A 127 -8.30 -0.20 -18.37
CA PRO A 127 -8.64 -0.34 -16.95
C PRO A 127 -8.54 -1.82 -16.53
N ARG A 128 -8.02 -2.08 -15.33
CA ARG A 128 -7.82 -3.44 -14.80
C ARG A 128 -8.64 -3.69 -13.54
N HIS A 129 -8.27 -3.03 -12.45
CA HIS A 129 -8.88 -3.24 -11.15
C HIS A 129 -9.28 -1.91 -10.54
N VAL A 130 -10.43 -1.93 -9.88
CA VAL A 130 -10.92 -0.85 -9.04
C VAL A 130 -11.25 -1.47 -7.70
N PHE A 131 -10.48 -1.09 -6.69
CA PHE A 131 -10.65 -1.59 -5.33
C PHE A 131 -11.00 -0.45 -4.38
N SER A 132 -11.80 -0.77 -3.37
CA SER A 132 -12.16 0.18 -2.33
C SER A 132 -12.22 -0.48 -0.95
N ILE A 133 -11.89 0.31 0.06
CA ILE A 133 -12.15 0.03 1.47
C ILE A 133 -12.89 1.25 1.99
N TRP A 134 -14.10 1.05 2.49
CA TRP A 134 -14.98 2.15 2.88
C TRP A 134 -14.77 2.54 4.34
N GLU A 135 -14.69 1.53 5.21
CA GLU A 135 -14.61 1.71 6.66
C GLU A 135 -13.64 0.67 7.26
N GLY A 136 -12.35 0.88 7.01
CA GLY A 136 -11.30 0.08 7.62
C GLY A 136 -11.13 0.43 9.09
N ALA A 137 -10.79 -0.56 9.91
CA ALA A 137 -10.45 -0.36 11.32
C ALA A 137 -8.96 -0.05 11.46
N SER A 138 -8.63 0.88 12.36
CA SER A 138 -7.26 1.24 12.69
C SER A 138 -7.05 1.07 14.19
N TYR A 139 -5.90 0.53 14.56
CA TYR A 139 -5.51 0.24 15.93
C TYR A 139 -4.11 0.77 16.17
N SER A 140 -3.86 1.35 17.34
CA SER A 140 -2.54 1.79 17.78
C SER A 140 -2.12 1.01 19.02
N SER A 141 -0.97 0.38 18.97
CA SER A 141 -0.37 -0.40 20.05
C SER A 141 1.09 0.02 20.20
N GLY A 142 1.32 1.18 20.83
CA GLY A 142 2.63 1.74 21.19
C GLY A 142 3.68 1.74 20.07
N ILE A 143 4.30 0.58 19.87
CA ILE A 143 5.32 0.28 18.86
C ILE A 143 4.78 0.14 17.42
N CYS A 144 3.47 -0.07 17.23
CA CYS A 144 2.89 -0.27 15.91
C CYS A 144 1.49 0.32 15.75
N THR A 145 1.16 0.67 14.51
CA THR A 145 -0.19 0.99 14.05
C THR A 145 -0.65 -0.11 13.09
N ILE A 146 -1.81 -0.71 13.34
CA ILE A 146 -2.38 -1.79 12.55
C ILE A 146 -3.65 -1.29 11.87
N GLN A 147 -3.70 -1.38 10.55
CA GLN A 147 -4.85 -1.01 9.74
C GLN A 147 -5.39 -2.25 9.04
N ILE A 148 -6.66 -2.58 9.27
CA ILE A 148 -7.32 -3.73 8.67
C ILE A 148 -8.57 -3.31 7.92
N GLY A 149 -8.81 -3.89 6.75
CA GLY A 149 -9.98 -3.58 5.94
C GLY A 149 -10.31 -4.68 4.94
N GLU A 150 -11.61 -4.83 4.68
CA GLU A 150 -12.13 -5.69 3.62
C GLU A 150 -12.03 -4.95 2.28
N LEU A 151 -11.41 -5.61 1.29
CA LEU A 151 -11.17 -5.03 -0.02
C LEU A 151 -12.32 -5.41 -0.97
N ARG A 152 -13.05 -4.41 -1.46
CA ARG A 152 -14.16 -4.58 -2.41
C ARG A 152 -13.71 -4.28 -3.82
N ALA A 153 -13.97 -5.17 -4.78
CA ALA A 153 -13.75 -4.89 -6.18
C ALA A 153 -15.02 -4.36 -6.84
N THR A 154 -14.91 -3.19 -7.46
CA THR A 154 -16.02 -2.55 -8.16
C THR A 154 -15.80 -2.71 -9.67
N ARG A 155 -16.87 -3.05 -10.40
CA ARG A 155 -16.85 -2.99 -11.87
C ARG A 155 -17.29 -1.61 -12.30
N GLU A 156 -16.49 -0.95 -13.14
CA GLU A 156 -16.86 0.32 -13.75
C GLU A 156 -17.58 0.06 -15.07
N GLY A 157 -18.92 0.09 -15.06
CA GLY A 157 -19.73 -0.09 -16.26
C GLY A 157 -21.23 -0.04 -15.96
N PRO A 158 -22.09 0.00 -17.00
CA PRO A 158 -23.54 0.09 -16.84
C PRO A 158 -24.19 -1.13 -16.17
N GLN A 159 -23.46 -2.24 -16.02
CA GLN A 159 -23.91 -3.44 -15.32
C GLN A 159 -23.29 -3.50 -13.92
N SER A 160 -23.96 -2.87 -12.95
CA SER A 160 -23.65 -3.01 -11.53
C SER A 160 -24.11 -4.39 -11.05
N GLY A 161 -23.20 -5.37 -11.04
CA GLY A 161 -23.41 -6.66 -10.40
C GLY A 161 -23.15 -6.62 -8.89
N ALA A 162 -23.29 -7.77 -8.22
CA ALA A 162 -22.84 -7.93 -6.84
C ALA A 162 -21.34 -7.59 -6.72
N VAL A 163 -20.95 -6.91 -5.64
CA VAL A 163 -19.58 -6.45 -5.39
C VAL A 163 -18.77 -7.60 -4.80
N PRO A 164 -17.84 -8.24 -5.55
CA PRO A 164 -17.00 -9.28 -4.99
C PRO A 164 -15.96 -8.70 -4.04
N SER A 165 -15.56 -9.51 -3.06
CA SER A 165 -14.47 -9.20 -2.15
C SER A 165 -13.24 -10.05 -2.50
N PRO A 166 -12.21 -9.50 -3.16
CA PRO A 166 -10.95 -10.22 -3.41
C PRO A 166 -10.22 -10.66 -2.13
N GLY A 167 -10.48 -10.05 -0.97
CA GLY A 167 -9.80 -10.42 0.26
C GLY A 167 -9.77 -9.34 1.33
N VAL A 168 -8.85 -9.52 2.26
CA VAL A 168 -8.59 -8.61 3.39
C VAL A 168 -7.19 -8.07 3.30
N VAL A 169 -7.00 -6.79 3.64
CA VAL A 169 -5.66 -6.20 3.80
C VAL A 169 -5.40 -5.88 5.26
N VAL A 170 -4.17 -6.15 5.71
CA VAL A 170 -3.65 -5.74 7.00
C VAL A 170 -2.34 -5.00 6.78
N CYS A 171 -2.28 -3.72 7.09
CA CYS A 171 -1.07 -2.91 7.05
C CYS A 171 -0.58 -2.66 8.47
N ILE A 172 0.65 -3.07 8.77
CA ILE A 172 1.29 -2.86 10.06
C ILE A 172 2.41 -1.85 9.83
N THR A 173 2.38 -0.75 10.58
CA THR A 173 3.38 0.32 10.50
C THR A 173 4.06 0.50 11.84
N THR A 174 5.38 0.59 11.84
CA THR A 174 6.19 0.88 13.03
C THR A 174 7.06 2.12 12.78
N THR A 175 7.56 2.74 13.83
CA THR A 175 8.52 3.85 13.76
C THR A 175 9.94 3.30 13.92
N VAL A 176 10.85 3.78 13.08
CA VAL A 176 12.27 3.41 13.06
C VAL A 176 13.11 4.67 13.29
N GLY A 177 14.12 4.55 14.15
CA GLY A 177 14.92 5.66 14.65
C GLY A 177 14.41 6.14 16.02
N ALA A 178 15.31 6.72 16.81
CA ALA A 178 14.94 7.27 18.12
C ALA A 178 13.82 8.29 17.94
N ASP A 179 12.72 8.11 18.68
CA ASP A 179 11.76 9.18 18.93
C ASP A 179 12.53 10.26 19.68
N SER A 180 13.17 11.17 18.95
CA SER A 180 13.59 12.46 19.47
C SER A 180 12.30 13.18 19.82
N SER A 181 11.79 12.84 20.99
CA SER A 181 10.62 13.37 21.68
C SER A 181 10.95 14.79 22.15
N GLY A 182 11.38 15.62 21.21
CA GLY A 182 11.48 17.05 21.30
C GLY A 182 10.23 17.64 20.66
N ASP A 183 9.11 17.54 21.36
CA ASP A 183 8.04 18.54 21.27
C ASP A 183 8.62 19.84 21.82
N GLY A 184 9.44 20.49 21.00
CA GLY A 184 10.26 21.64 21.35
C GLY A 184 9.89 22.77 20.41
N MET A 185 8.86 23.51 20.80
CA MET A 185 8.66 24.94 20.55
C MET A 185 9.51 25.55 19.43
N ASP A 186 8.83 25.97 18.37
CA ASP A 186 9.27 26.92 17.36
C ASP A 186 9.73 28.24 18.03
N LEU A 187 10.94 28.25 18.58
CA LEU A 187 11.64 29.44 19.03
C LEU A 187 12.58 29.86 17.91
N GLY A 188 12.09 30.76 17.07
CA GLY A 188 12.85 31.46 16.04
C GLY A 188 14.01 32.26 16.64
N TYR A 189 15.12 31.58 16.93
CA TYR A 189 16.39 32.21 17.23
C TYR A 189 17.37 31.89 16.09
N THR A 190 17.64 32.92 15.29
CA THR A 190 18.70 32.96 14.29
C THR A 190 20.05 32.85 14.98
N SER A 191 20.57 31.62 15.13
CA SER A 191 21.95 31.39 15.54
C SER A 191 22.80 31.13 14.30
N MET A 192 23.41 32.20 13.79
CA MET A 192 24.58 32.09 12.92
C MET A 192 25.79 31.83 13.83
N GLU A 193 26.28 30.59 13.91
CA GLU A 193 27.72 30.36 14.12
C GLU A 193 28.15 28.91 13.87
N ASN A 194 28.89 28.76 12.77
CA ASN A 194 30.14 28.00 12.65
C ASN A 194 30.20 26.65 13.39
N SER A 195 29.87 25.56 12.70
CA SER A 195 30.14 24.20 13.19
C SER A 195 30.76 23.34 12.10
N THR A 196 31.98 22.91 12.42
CA THR A 196 32.82 21.93 11.75
C THR A 196 32.05 20.69 11.32
N ALA A 197 32.23 20.29 10.06
CA ALA A 197 31.77 19.04 9.49
C ALA A 197 32.41 17.86 10.24
N MET A 198 31.78 17.40 11.32
CA MET A 198 31.98 16.03 11.77
C MET A 198 31.15 15.14 10.86
N ASP A 199 31.86 14.25 10.19
CA ASP A 199 31.35 13.09 9.46
C ASP A 199 30.48 12.27 10.41
N VAL A 200 29.18 12.61 10.47
CA VAL A 200 28.17 11.83 11.16
C VAL A 200 28.03 10.57 10.33
N GLY A 201 28.75 9.53 10.75
CA GLY A 201 28.63 8.20 10.19
C GLY A 201 27.15 7.86 10.07
N GLU A 202 26.75 7.50 8.84
CA GLU A 202 25.39 7.09 8.51
C GLU A 202 24.94 6.06 9.54
N GLU A 203 24.14 6.47 10.54
CA GLU A 203 23.49 5.55 11.45
C GLU A 203 22.62 4.66 10.57
N GLU A 204 23.08 3.43 10.36
CA GLU A 204 22.41 2.42 9.57
C GLU A 204 21.03 2.19 10.22
N VAL A 205 20.01 2.83 9.66
CA VAL A 205 18.63 2.75 10.14
C VAL A 205 18.27 1.27 10.26
N ASP A 206 17.92 0.83 11.47
CA ASP A 206 17.65 -0.58 11.77
C ASP A 206 16.30 -1.05 11.17
N LEU A 207 16.28 -1.16 9.85
CA LEU A 207 15.14 -1.62 9.06
C LEU A 207 14.87 -3.11 9.29
N GLU A 208 15.88 -3.89 9.69
CA GLU A 208 15.71 -5.31 9.97
C GLU A 208 14.96 -5.53 11.29
N TYR A 209 15.23 -4.70 12.31
CA TYR A 209 14.40 -4.64 13.51
C TYR A 209 12.96 -4.28 13.16
N ALA A 210 12.74 -3.24 12.37
CA ALA A 210 11.40 -2.81 11.96
C ALA A 210 10.62 -3.93 11.24
N ARG A 211 11.31 -4.65 10.35
CA ARG A 211 10.75 -5.81 9.63
C ARG A 211 10.40 -6.95 10.58
N THR A 212 11.28 -7.24 11.54
CA THR A 212 11.07 -8.25 12.58
C THR A 212 9.85 -7.91 13.43
N VAL A 213 9.75 -6.67 13.94
CA VAL A 213 8.59 -6.19 14.71
C VAL A 213 7.29 -6.36 13.93
N ILE A 214 7.26 -5.98 12.64
CA ILE A 214 6.07 -6.14 11.81
C ILE A 214 5.66 -7.63 11.66
N ARG A 215 6.63 -8.53 11.50
CA ARG A 215 6.38 -9.97 11.37
C ARG A 215 5.94 -10.61 12.69
N ASP A 216 6.47 -10.14 13.79
CA ASP A 216 6.08 -10.57 15.13
C ASP A 216 4.65 -10.09 15.44
N CYS A 217 4.34 -8.81 15.16
CA CYS A 217 2.97 -8.29 15.23
C CYS A 217 2.00 -9.12 14.40
N TRP A 218 2.33 -9.42 13.15
CA TRP A 218 1.51 -10.28 12.31
C TRP A 218 1.34 -11.69 12.88
N SER A 219 2.42 -12.28 13.41
CA SER A 219 2.41 -13.61 14.01
C SER A 219 1.52 -13.67 15.25
N MET A 220 1.54 -12.65 16.10
CA MET A 220 0.63 -12.51 17.25
C MET A 220 -0.83 -12.41 16.80
N ILE A 221 -1.13 -11.53 15.81
CA ILE A 221 -2.49 -11.34 15.30
C ILE A 221 -3.07 -12.66 14.77
N LYS A 222 -2.30 -13.47 14.05
CA LYS A 222 -2.80 -14.75 13.49
C LYS A 222 -2.70 -15.95 14.42
N GLN A 223 -2.04 -15.84 15.58
CA GLN A 223 -1.77 -17.00 16.44
C GLN A 223 -3.06 -17.68 16.90
N GLY A 224 -3.19 -18.98 16.61
CA GLY A 224 -4.36 -19.78 17.00
C GLY A 224 -5.63 -19.47 16.19
N ARG A 225 -5.53 -18.75 15.07
CA ARG A 225 -6.67 -18.37 14.23
C ARG A 225 -6.58 -19.06 12.88
N ASP A 226 -7.69 -19.68 12.46
CA ASP A 226 -7.80 -20.30 11.17
C ASP A 226 -8.19 -19.25 10.11
N LEU A 227 -7.32 -19.02 9.13
CA LEU A 227 -7.60 -18.18 7.96
C LEU A 227 -8.15 -19.01 6.79
N GLY A 228 -8.42 -20.30 7.01
CA GLY A 228 -8.91 -21.25 6.02
C GLY A 228 -7.88 -21.54 4.93
N ARG A 229 -8.36 -21.69 3.69
CA ARG A 229 -7.53 -21.91 2.49
C ARG A 229 -6.97 -20.62 1.88
N SER A 230 -6.94 -19.54 2.65
CA SER A 230 -6.53 -18.23 2.17
C SER A 230 -5.01 -18.16 2.03
N GLU A 231 -4.53 -17.78 0.86
CA GLU A 231 -3.12 -17.44 0.67
C GLU A 231 -2.86 -16.06 1.29
N VAL A 232 -1.76 -15.94 2.04
CA VAL A 232 -1.33 -14.66 2.61
C VAL A 232 -0.09 -14.18 1.87
N LYS A 233 -0.22 -13.06 1.15
CA LYS A 233 0.88 -12.39 0.46
C LYS A 233 1.42 -11.27 1.34
N GLU A 234 2.73 -11.32 1.64
CA GLU A 234 3.47 -10.26 2.35
C GLU A 234 4.13 -9.31 1.33
N VAL A 235 4.00 -8.01 1.54
CA VAL A 235 4.74 -6.96 0.82
C VAL A 235 5.29 -5.96 1.82
N MET A 236 6.61 -5.82 1.86
CA MET A 236 7.29 -4.86 2.74
C MET A 236 7.61 -3.57 2.00
N MET A 237 7.60 -2.45 2.72
CA MET A 237 8.02 -1.18 2.17
C MET A 237 9.50 -1.23 1.79
N ALA A 238 9.86 -0.67 0.64
CA ALA A 238 11.26 -0.63 0.20
C ALA A 238 12.10 0.28 1.12
N PRO A 239 13.32 -0.15 1.53
CA PRO A 239 14.29 0.68 2.23
C PRO A 239 14.52 2.00 1.52
N THR A 240 14.61 3.09 2.29
CA THR A 240 14.93 4.42 1.76
C THR A 240 16.00 5.03 2.65
N ALA A 241 17.23 5.15 2.14
CA ALA A 241 18.42 5.52 2.93
C ALA A 241 18.36 6.93 3.55
N THR A 242 17.68 7.88 2.90
CA THR A 242 17.57 9.27 3.35
C THR A 242 16.14 9.79 3.22
N ALA A 243 15.21 9.10 3.89
CA ALA A 243 13.79 9.30 3.64
C ALA A 243 13.29 10.65 4.19
N THR A 244 13.10 11.63 3.32
CA THR A 244 12.17 12.72 3.64
C THR A 244 10.78 12.13 3.84
N GLN A 245 9.91 12.80 4.60
CA GLN A 245 8.53 12.35 4.82
C GLN A 245 7.78 12.06 3.50
N GLU A 246 8.09 12.80 2.42
CA GLU A 246 7.54 12.54 1.09
C GLU A 246 8.06 11.24 0.48
N GLN A 247 9.35 10.95 0.61
CA GLN A 247 9.92 9.69 0.13
C GLN A 247 9.36 8.48 0.90
N GLU A 248 9.16 8.60 2.21
CA GLU A 248 8.46 7.58 3.02
C GLU A 248 7.07 7.30 2.46
N ARG A 249 6.27 8.36 2.21
CA ARG A 249 4.94 8.23 1.59
C ARG A 249 5.02 7.57 0.22
N HIS A 250 5.99 7.95 -0.62
CA HIS A 250 6.16 7.33 -1.93
C HIS A 250 6.55 5.85 -1.85
N ALA A 251 7.37 5.46 -0.86
CA ALA A 251 7.71 4.07 -0.61
C ALA A 251 6.47 3.27 -0.18
N ALA A 252 5.65 3.83 0.72
CA ALA A 252 4.38 3.23 1.12
C ALA A 252 3.40 3.09 -0.07
N VAL A 253 3.27 4.11 -0.92
CA VAL A 253 2.43 4.06 -2.13
C VAL A 253 2.86 2.92 -3.06
N ARG A 254 4.18 2.74 -3.29
CA ARG A 254 4.68 1.63 -4.11
C ARG A 254 4.34 0.27 -3.50
N MET A 255 4.56 0.10 -2.19
CA MET A 255 4.18 -1.12 -1.45
C MET A 255 2.70 -1.44 -1.64
N TRP A 256 1.80 -0.46 -1.48
CA TRP A 256 0.38 -0.64 -1.70
C TRP A 256 0.04 -0.99 -3.17
N CYS A 257 0.67 -0.32 -4.15
CA CYS A 257 0.46 -0.64 -5.56
C CYS A 257 0.91 -2.07 -5.89
N ASP A 258 2.04 -2.53 -5.36
CA ASP A 258 2.58 -3.87 -5.59
C ASP A 258 1.73 -4.96 -4.90
N ALA A 259 1.19 -4.65 -3.72
CA ALA A 259 0.26 -5.53 -3.03
C ALA A 259 -1.05 -5.69 -3.81
N LEU A 260 -1.65 -4.58 -4.23
CA LEU A 260 -2.94 -4.51 -4.93
C LEU A 260 -2.85 -4.83 -6.43
N ARG A 261 -1.65 -4.96 -6.99
CA ARG A 261 -1.43 -5.54 -8.31
C ARG A 261 -1.68 -7.04 -8.26
N MET A 262 -2.96 -7.40 -8.24
CA MET A 262 -3.42 -8.78 -8.35
C MET A 262 -3.05 -9.33 -9.73
N ARG A 263 -2.80 -10.65 -9.82
CA ARG A 263 -2.50 -11.28 -11.12
C ARG A 263 -3.69 -11.11 -12.06
N GLY A 264 -3.43 -10.48 -13.21
CA GLY A 264 -4.38 -10.29 -14.31
C GLY A 264 -3.76 -9.59 -15.51
#